data_AF-A0A967GRQ3-F1
#
_entry.id   AF-A0A967GRQ3-F1
#
_cell.length_a   1.000
_cell.length_b   1.000
_cell.length_c   1.000
_cell.angle_alpha   90.00
_cell.angle_beta   90.00
_cell.angle_gamma   90.00
#
_symmetry.space_group_name_H-M   'P 1'
#
loop_
_entity.id
_entity.type
_entity.pdbx_description
1 polymer ?
#
loop_
_entity_poly.entity_id
_entity_poly.type
_entity_poly.pdbx_seq_one_letter_code
_entity_poly.pdbx_strand_id
1 'polypeptide(L)'
;MSSERIDRRNFLKTSAAATMAIAAAPAAGAAPASGIIETKVISQLPHRYHGWPTLARRRNGELLLVCSGGRESHVCPFGRVDLMRT
;
A
#
# COMPACT_ATOMS: atom_id res chain seq x y z
N MET A 1 -1.40 -11.02 -51.83
CA MET A 1 -0.95 -10.51 -50.53
C MET A 1 -0.10 -9.27 -50.78
N SER A 2 -0.69 -8.08 -50.69
CA SER A 2 0.03 -6.82 -50.92
C SER A 2 0.75 -6.43 -49.63
N SER A 3 2.07 -6.31 -49.69
CA SER A 3 2.91 -5.89 -48.57
C SER A 3 2.74 -4.38 -48.37
N GLU A 4 2.09 -3.95 -47.29
CA GLU A 4 2.12 -2.55 -46.86
C GLU A 4 3.58 -2.15 -46.56
N ARG A 5 4.13 -1.23 -47.36
CA ARG A 5 5.45 -0.65 -47.12
C ARG A 5 5.32 0.48 -46.12
N ILE A 6 5.94 0.31 -44.95
CA ILE A 6 6.03 1.36 -43.94
C ILE A 6 6.82 2.55 -44.52
N ASP A 7 6.16 3.70 -44.69
CA ASP A 7 6.79 4.95 -45.12
C ASP A 7 7.62 5.56 -43.98
N ARG A 8 8.91 5.81 -44.22
CA ARG A 8 9.84 6.45 -43.28
C ARG A 8 9.25 7.71 -42.64
N ARG A 9 8.50 8.50 -43.40
CA ARG A 9 7.90 9.74 -42.89
C ARG A 9 6.81 9.49 -41.86
N ASN A 10 6.00 8.44 -42.04
CA ASN A 10 5.00 8.02 -41.07
C ASN A 10 5.66 7.41 -39.83
N PHE A 11 6.69 6.59 -40.02
CA PHE A 11 7.47 6.03 -38.91
C PHE A 11 8.07 7.13 -38.02
N LEU A 12 8.67 8.17 -38.61
CA LEU A 12 9.22 9.34 -37.89
C LEU A 12 8.15 10.13 -37.12
N LYS A 13 6.98 10.34 -37.71
CA LYS A 13 5.88 11.05 -37.03
C LYS A 13 5.33 10.27 -35.85
N THR A 14 5.10 8.97 -36.02
CA THR A 14 4.55 8.11 -34.96
C THR A 14 5.53 7.93 -33.81
N SER A 15 6.84 7.79 -34.11
CA SER A 15 7.87 7.73 -33.08
C SER A 15 8.04 9.06 -32.34
N ALA A 16 8.01 10.22 -33.03
CA ALA A 16 8.05 11.52 -32.37
C ALA A 16 6.85 11.76 -31.43
N ALA A 17 5.65 11.37 -31.84
CA ALA A 17 4.44 11.47 -31.01
C ALA A 17 4.50 10.55 -29.78
N ALA A 18 5.01 9.32 -29.93
CA ALA A 18 5.19 8.39 -28.81
C ALA A 18 6.18 8.92 -27.76
N THR A 19 7.28 9.55 -28.18
CA THR A 19 8.27 10.15 -27.27
C THR A 19 7.68 11.32 -26.47
N MET A 20 6.85 12.16 -27.10
CA MET A 20 6.14 13.25 -26.40
C MET A 20 5.13 12.73 -25.37
N ALA A 21 4.40 11.66 -25.68
CA ALA A 21 3.44 11.07 -24.75
C ALA A 21 4.12 10.47 -23.51
N ILE A 22 5.31 9.90 -23.66
CA ILE A 22 6.10 9.37 -22.54
C ILE A 22 6.67 10.52 -21.68
N ALA A 23 7.13 11.60 -22.30
CA ALA A 23 7.66 12.76 -21.58
C ALA A 23 6.59 13.57 -20.82
N ALA A 24 5.33 13.51 -21.27
CA ALA A 24 4.20 14.18 -20.63
C ALA A 24 3.50 13.31 -19.56
N ALA A 25 3.98 12.07 -19.31
CA ALA A 25 3.43 11.24 -18.27
C ALA A 25 3.65 11.92 -16.90
N PRO A 26 2.62 12.03 -16.04
CA PRO A 26 2.79 12.59 -14.72
C PRO A 26 3.83 11.74 -13.96
N ALA A 27 4.88 12.40 -13.47
CA ALA A 27 5.82 11.77 -12.57
C ALA A 27 5.03 11.27 -11.35
N ALA A 28 5.21 9.99 -10.98
CA ALA A 28 4.68 9.48 -9.73
C ALA A 28 5.18 10.40 -8.60
N GLY A 29 4.26 11.09 -7.94
CA GLY A 29 4.61 11.99 -6.84
C GLY A 29 5.39 11.24 -5.77
N ALA A 30 6.46 11.85 -5.27
CA ALA A 30 7.23 11.29 -4.17
C ALA A 30 6.30 10.98 -2.99
N ALA A 31 6.48 9.82 -2.36
CA ALA A 31 5.73 9.48 -1.15
C ALA A 31 5.93 10.59 -0.10
N PRO A 32 4.87 10.97 0.64
CA PRO A 32 4.98 12.00 1.65
C PRO A 32 6.07 11.61 2.67
N ALA A 33 6.91 12.57 3.04
CA ALA A 33 7.89 12.36 4.10
C ALA A 33 7.16 12.03 5.41
N SER A 34 7.32 10.81 5.90
CA SER A 34 6.76 10.35 7.18
C SER A 34 7.86 10.28 8.24
N GLY A 35 7.66 10.96 9.36
CA GLY A 35 8.51 10.85 10.55
C GLY A 35 7.87 9.94 11.60
N ILE A 36 8.68 9.21 12.38
CA ILE A 36 8.21 8.51 13.57
C ILE A 36 8.13 9.52 14.70
N ILE A 37 6.90 9.80 15.16
CA ILE A 37 6.66 10.73 16.29
C ILE A 37 6.90 10.01 17.63
N GLU A 38 6.40 8.77 17.73
CA GLU A 38 6.46 7.98 18.96
C GLU A 38 6.38 6.48 18.63
N THR A 39 6.99 5.64 19.47
CA THR A 39 6.75 4.20 19.49
C THR A 39 6.24 3.81 20.87
N LYS A 40 5.03 3.24 20.93
CA LYS A 40 4.35 2.90 22.19
C LYS A 40 3.65 1.55 22.11
N VAL A 41 3.65 0.81 23.21
CA VAL A 41 2.86 -0.41 23.37
C VAL A 41 1.40 -0.04 23.63
N ILE A 42 0.51 -0.56 22.78
CA ILE A 42 -0.95 -0.32 22.85
C ILE A 42 -1.75 -1.55 23.33
N SER A 43 -1.06 -2.66 23.64
CA SER A 43 -1.70 -3.86 24.19
C SER A 43 -2.28 -3.58 25.58
N GLN A 44 -3.55 -3.91 25.77
CA GLN A 44 -4.24 -3.79 27.07
C GLN A 44 -3.93 -4.95 28.02
N LEU A 45 -3.41 -6.07 27.49
CA LEU A 45 -3.02 -7.25 28.25
C LEU A 45 -1.52 -7.49 28.03
N PRO A 46 -0.63 -6.81 28.78
CA PRO A 46 0.81 -6.84 28.52
C PRO A 46 1.45 -8.23 28.68
N HIS A 47 0.81 -9.12 29.46
CA HIS A 47 1.24 -10.50 29.66
C HIS A 47 0.75 -11.47 28.58
N ARG A 48 -0.04 -11.00 27.60
CA ARG A 48 -0.58 -11.83 26.51
C ARG A 48 0.07 -11.46 25.18
N TYR A 49 0.30 -12.47 24.36
CA TYR A 49 0.79 -12.31 23.01
C TYR A 49 -0.32 -11.77 22.10
N HIS A 50 0.02 -10.75 21.33
CA HIS A 50 -0.81 -10.18 20.26
C HIS A 50 0.00 -10.20 18.97
N GLY A 51 -0.56 -10.77 17.91
CA GLY A 51 0.15 -10.98 16.66
C GLY A 51 -0.70 -10.69 15.43
N TRP A 52 -0.02 -10.61 14.28
CA TRP A 52 -0.62 -10.37 12.96
C TRP A 52 -1.57 -9.17 12.92
N PRO A 53 -1.06 -7.96 13.25
CA PRO A 53 -1.88 -6.76 13.22
C PRO A 53 -2.22 -6.37 11.78
N THR A 54 -3.44 -5.88 11.58
CA THR A 54 -3.90 -5.19 10.37
C THR A 54 -4.47 -3.84 10.76
N LEU A 55 -3.99 -2.76 10.13
CA LEU A 55 -4.42 -1.40 10.41
C LEU A 55 -5.16 -0.83 9.19
N ALA A 56 -6.31 -0.21 9.43
CA ALA A 56 -7.09 0.51 8.44
C ALA A 56 -7.50 1.89 8.94
N ARG A 57 -7.63 2.86 8.03
CA ARG A 57 -8.17 4.20 8.31
C ARG A 57 -9.53 4.36 7.64
N ARG A 58 -10.55 4.74 8.42
CA ARG A 58 -11.88 5.06 7.90
C ARG A 58 -11.89 6.45 7.24
N ARG A 59 -12.94 6.75 6.45
CA ARG A 59 -13.10 8.07 5.79
C ARG A 59 -13.15 9.24 6.77
N ASN A 60 -13.65 9.00 7.99
CA ASN A 60 -13.72 10.00 9.06
C ASN A 60 -12.39 10.16 9.83
N GLY A 61 -11.31 9.48 9.42
CA GLY A 61 -10.00 9.54 10.07
C GLY A 61 -9.79 8.56 11.22
N GLU A 62 -10.82 7.85 11.68
CA GLU A 62 -10.68 6.84 12.75
C GLU A 62 -9.78 5.69 12.29
N LEU A 63 -8.89 5.26 13.18
CA LEU A 63 -8.04 4.10 12.97
C LEU A 63 -8.71 2.85 13.56
N LEU A 64 -8.78 1.81 12.76
CA LEU A 64 -9.22 0.48 13.17
C LEU A 64 -8.02 -0.47 13.12
N LEU A 65 -7.67 -1.03 14.27
CA LEU A 65 -6.65 -2.06 14.39
C LEU A 65 -7.33 -3.39 14.71
N VAL A 66 -7.07 -4.40 13.88
CA VAL A 66 -7.48 -5.79 14.14
C VAL A 66 -6.23 -6.63 14.35
N CYS A 67 -6.24 -7.51 15.35
CA CYS A 67 -5.14 -8.44 15.58
C CYS A 67 -5.64 -9.78 16.16
N SER A 68 -4.78 -10.80 16.14
CA SER A 68 -5.01 -12.01 16.94
C SER A 68 -4.49 -11.78 18.36
N GLY A 69 -5.41 -11.55 19.29
CA GLY A 69 -5.13 -11.15 20.67
C GLY A 69 -5.42 -12.24 21.72
N GLY A 70 -5.05 -11.93 22.98
CA GLY A 70 -5.30 -12.81 24.13
C GLY A 70 -4.49 -14.12 24.17
N ARG A 71 -3.51 -14.27 23.30
CA ARG A 71 -2.78 -15.52 23.08
C ARG A 71 -1.73 -15.74 24.16
N GLU A 72 -1.37 -16.99 24.39
CA GLU A 72 -0.31 -17.36 25.34
C GLU A 72 1.07 -17.35 24.68
N SER A 73 1.13 -17.56 23.35
CA SER A 73 2.37 -17.65 22.58
C SER A 73 2.12 -17.35 21.09
N HIS A 74 3.16 -17.49 20.25
CA HIS A 74 3.04 -17.35 18.79
C HIS A 74 2.17 -18.43 18.13
N VAL A 75 2.01 -19.63 18.69
CA VAL A 75 1.06 -20.64 18.20
C VAL A 75 0.14 -21.01 19.35
N CYS A 76 -1.12 -20.58 19.27
CA CYS A 76 -2.06 -20.69 20.38
C CYS A 76 -3.47 -20.98 19.84
N PRO A 77 -4.15 -22.04 20.32
CA PRO A 77 -5.51 -22.36 19.90
C PRO A 77 -6.57 -21.47 20.58
N PHE A 78 -6.19 -20.74 21.64
CA PHE A 78 -7.10 -19.89 22.43
C PHE A 78 -7.11 -18.42 21.99
N GLY A 79 -6.51 -18.11 20.84
CA GLY A 79 -6.49 -16.75 20.32
C GLY A 79 -7.89 -16.27 19.93
N ARG A 80 -8.11 -14.97 20.05
CA ARG A 80 -9.34 -14.29 19.62
C ARG A 80 -9.01 -13.14 18.69
N VAL A 81 -10.01 -12.65 17.97
CA VAL A 81 -9.89 -11.45 17.13
C VAL A 81 -10.22 -10.24 17.99
N ASP A 82 -9.22 -9.38 18.23
CA ASP A 82 -9.38 -8.14 18.98
C ASP A 82 -9.44 -6.95 18.02
N LEU A 83 -10.44 -6.08 18.21
CA LEU A 83 -10.59 -4.80 17.51
C LEU A 83 -10.29 -3.65 18.49
N MET A 84 -9.36 -2.78 18.11
CA MET A 84 -9.04 -1.54 18.83
C MET A 84 -9.33 -0.33 17.91
N ARG A 85 -9.82 0.76 18.51
CA ARG A 85 -10.21 1.99 17.80
C ARG A 85 -9.86 3.23 18.63
N THR A 86 -9.67 4.35 17.95
CA THR A 86 -9.40 5.69 18.53
C THR A 86 -10.67 6.52 18.66
#